data_AF-A0A7S0CBW3-F1
#
_entry.id   AF-A0A7S0CBW3-F1
#
_cell.length_a   1.000
_cell.length_b   1.000
_cell.length_c   1.000
_cell.angle_alpha   90.00
_cell.angle_beta   90.00
_cell.angle_gamma   90.00
#
_symmetry.space_group_name_H-M   'P 1'
#
loop_
_entity.id
_entity.type
_entity.pdbx_description
1 polymer ?
#
loop_
_entity_poly.entity_id
_entity_poly.type
_entity_poly.pdbx_seq_one_letter_code
_entity_poly.pdbx_strand_id
1 'polypeptide(L)'
;EDILHSLNKEGHAITMYGIGTNLVTCQAQPALGGVYKLVEINGEPRMKLSQDAGKVLIPGQKHPYRLYGEHGYPLLDIMVQDSEEVPQVGQRLICRHPFIEKHRVAVVPSKVVPLHFLAYDGKVLAEGLSIDDTKQFTKSEMNLLRVDILRPLNPYEYKVSVSEKFYEFFHALWQKERPLMELR
;
A
#
# COMPACT_ATOMS: atom_id res chain seq x y z
N GLU A 1 1.11 -24.17 1.28
CA GLU A 1 0.50 -23.97 -0.04
C GLU A 1 1.13 -24.89 -1.09
N ASP A 2 2.46 -25.00 -1.11
CA ASP A 2 3.20 -25.83 -2.07
C ASP A 2 2.72 -27.28 -2.21
N ILE A 3 2.40 -27.94 -1.08
CA ILE A 3 1.83 -29.30 -1.09
C ILE A 3 0.51 -29.34 -1.85
N LEU A 4 -0.36 -28.35 -1.68
CA LEU A 4 -1.65 -28.27 -2.38
C LEU A 4 -1.42 -28.08 -3.89
N HIS A 5 -0.46 -27.23 -4.26
CA HIS A 5 -0.09 -27.04 -5.67
C HIS A 5 0.53 -28.29 -6.30
N SER A 6 1.34 -29.07 -5.56
CA SER A 6 1.91 -30.33 -6.04
C SER A 6 0.81 -31.36 -6.29
N LEU A 7 -0.05 -31.57 -5.31
CA LEU A 7 -1.19 -32.47 -5.40
C LEU A 7 -2.06 -32.13 -6.63
N ASN A 8 -2.45 -30.85 -6.77
CA ASN A 8 -3.29 -30.42 -7.90
C ASN A 8 -2.62 -30.67 -9.28
N LYS A 9 -1.28 -30.73 -9.36
CA LYS A 9 -0.55 -31.04 -10.61
C LYS A 9 -0.47 -32.53 -10.90
N GLU A 10 -0.45 -33.37 -9.88
CA GLU A 10 -0.31 -34.82 -9.98
C GLU A 10 -1.62 -35.54 -10.37
N GLY A 11 -2.75 -34.83 -10.37
CA GLY A 11 -4.06 -35.39 -10.74
C GLY A 11 -4.60 -36.33 -9.66
N HIS A 12 -5.15 -35.75 -8.58
CA HIS A 12 -5.75 -36.51 -7.47
C HIS A 12 -7.27 -36.59 -7.53
N ALA A 13 -7.86 -37.48 -6.73
CA ALA A 13 -9.31 -37.57 -6.50
C ALA A 13 -9.83 -36.75 -5.30
N ILE A 14 -8.98 -35.96 -4.63
CA ILE A 14 -9.37 -35.12 -3.49
C ILE A 14 -10.39 -34.06 -3.92
N THR A 15 -11.49 -33.93 -3.17
CA THR A 15 -12.58 -32.97 -3.44
C THR A 15 -12.67 -31.85 -2.40
N MET A 16 -11.98 -31.96 -1.26
CA MET A 16 -12.00 -30.96 -0.18
C MET A 16 -10.69 -30.96 0.60
N TYR A 17 -10.25 -29.77 1.00
CA TYR A 17 -9.06 -29.56 1.83
C TYR A 17 -9.45 -28.99 3.20
N GLY A 18 -9.13 -29.72 4.27
CA GLY A 18 -9.16 -29.20 5.64
C GLY A 18 -7.77 -28.73 6.04
N ILE A 19 -7.57 -27.43 6.19
CA ILE A 19 -6.26 -26.86 6.56
C ILE A 19 -6.33 -26.33 7.98
N GLY A 20 -5.58 -26.96 8.89
CA GLY A 20 -5.51 -26.59 10.30
C GLY A 20 -4.35 -25.64 10.60
N THR A 21 -3.41 -26.11 11.40
CA THR A 21 -2.31 -25.34 12.01
C THR A 21 -1.65 -24.36 11.04
N ASN A 22 -1.22 -24.80 9.86
CA ASN A 22 -0.46 -23.95 8.93
C ASN A 22 -1.21 -22.68 8.50
N LEU A 23 -2.54 -22.75 8.37
CA LEU A 23 -3.37 -21.61 7.99
C LEU A 23 -3.63 -20.68 9.18
N VAL A 24 -4.03 -21.25 10.31
CA VAL A 24 -4.44 -20.46 11.50
C VAL A 24 -3.25 -19.75 12.14
N THR A 25 -2.06 -20.34 12.11
CA THR A 25 -0.86 -19.74 12.71
C THR A 25 -0.01 -18.95 11.74
N CYS A 26 -0.38 -18.91 10.45
CA CYS A 26 0.46 -18.37 9.37
C CYS A 26 1.90 -18.91 9.46
N GLN A 27 2.08 -20.23 9.61
CA GLN A 27 3.32 -20.84 10.11
C GLN A 27 4.62 -20.38 9.41
N ALA A 28 4.58 -20.07 8.12
CA ALA A 28 5.75 -19.57 7.38
C ALA A 28 6.15 -18.13 7.77
N GLN A 29 5.17 -17.30 8.14
CA GLN A 29 5.37 -15.92 8.60
C GLN A 29 4.25 -15.56 9.61
N PRO A 30 4.44 -15.87 10.90
CA PRO A 30 3.39 -15.75 11.92
C PRO A 30 3.07 -14.30 12.31
N ALA A 31 3.79 -13.32 11.75
CA ALA A 31 3.60 -11.91 12.03
C ALA A 31 3.67 -11.08 10.75
N LEU A 32 2.77 -10.10 10.63
CA LEU A 32 2.72 -9.19 9.47
C LEU A 32 3.76 -8.06 9.55
N GLY A 33 4.19 -7.68 10.75
CA GLY A 33 5.12 -6.55 10.95
C GLY A 33 4.47 -5.16 10.89
N GLY A 34 3.16 -5.07 11.15
CA GLY A 34 2.45 -3.79 11.24
C GLY A 34 3.01 -2.88 12.33
N VAL A 35 3.05 -1.57 12.08
CA VAL A 35 3.58 -0.58 13.02
C VAL A 35 2.66 0.63 13.13
N TYR A 36 2.61 1.24 14.32
CA TYR A 36 1.99 2.53 14.56
C TYR A 36 3.07 3.59 14.75
N LYS A 37 2.99 4.72 14.04
CA LYS A 37 4.00 5.78 14.04
C LYS A 37 3.34 7.14 14.04
N LEU A 38 3.83 8.05 14.88
CA LEU A 38 3.46 9.47 14.84
C LEU A 38 4.07 10.11 13.59
N VAL A 39 3.23 10.66 12.72
CA VAL A 39 3.65 11.31 11.47
C VAL A 39 3.54 12.83 11.52
N GLU A 40 2.75 13.37 12.45
CA GLU A 40 2.50 14.80 12.60
C GLU A 40 1.99 15.11 14.01
N ILE A 41 2.33 16.28 14.55
CA ILE A 41 1.78 16.79 15.81
C ILE A 41 1.70 18.32 15.75
N ASN A 42 0.55 18.89 16.10
CA ASN A 42 0.30 20.35 16.04
C ASN A 42 0.60 20.97 14.66
N GLY A 43 0.29 20.25 13.57
CA GLY A 43 0.59 20.69 12.20
C GLY A 43 2.07 20.56 11.81
N GLU A 44 2.95 20.10 12.70
CA GLU A 44 4.37 19.91 12.44
C GLU A 44 4.67 18.44 12.08
N PRO A 45 5.16 18.17 10.86
CA PRO A 45 5.49 16.82 10.41
C PRO A 45 6.63 16.20 11.23
N ARG A 46 6.51 14.90 11.52
CA ARG A 46 7.51 14.12 12.28
C ARG A 46 8.14 13.05 11.42
N MET A 47 9.47 12.97 11.48
CA MET A 47 10.26 11.95 10.79
C MET A 47 11.15 11.22 11.79
N LYS A 48 11.03 9.89 11.80
CA LYS A 48 11.99 9.03 12.50
C LYS A 48 13.06 8.62 11.50
N LEU A 49 14.31 8.98 11.79
CA LEU A 49 15.46 8.57 10.98
C LEU A 49 15.91 7.15 11.32
N SER A 50 16.54 6.52 10.35
CA SER A 50 17.08 5.17 10.45
C SER A 50 18.32 5.09 9.57
N GLN A 51 19.28 4.25 9.95
CA GLN A 51 20.44 3.94 9.08
C GLN A 51 19.97 3.25 7.79
N ASP A 52 18.91 2.46 7.90
CA ASP A 52 18.22 1.85 6.77
C ASP A 52 17.20 2.83 6.17
N ALA A 53 17.43 3.23 4.92
CA ALA A 53 16.58 4.14 4.17
C ALA A 53 15.12 3.65 4.07
N GLY A 54 14.90 2.33 3.94
CA GLY A 54 13.56 1.75 3.87
C GLY A 54 12.79 1.81 5.20
N LYS A 55 13.46 2.16 6.30
CA LYS A 55 12.88 2.32 7.64
C LYS A 55 12.73 3.78 8.06
N VAL A 56 12.96 4.71 7.12
CA VAL A 56 12.64 6.12 7.34
C VAL A 56 11.14 6.33 7.18
N LEU A 57 10.57 7.06 8.13
CA LEU A 57 9.13 7.32 8.17
C LEU A 57 8.75 8.37 7.11
N ILE A 58 7.69 8.09 6.34
CA ILE A 58 7.06 9.09 5.47
C ILE A 58 6.25 10.06 6.35
N PRO A 59 6.65 11.34 6.45
CA PRO A 59 6.15 12.31 7.42
C PRO A 59 4.78 12.88 7.02
N GLY A 60 4.11 13.57 7.94
CA GLY A 60 2.89 14.33 7.70
C GLY A 60 1.62 13.48 7.57
N GLN A 61 0.49 14.15 7.75
CA GLN A 61 -0.82 13.63 7.36
C GLN A 61 -0.89 13.44 5.85
N LYS A 62 -1.41 12.28 5.43
CA LYS A 62 -1.41 11.83 4.04
C LYS A 62 -2.63 10.97 3.73
N HIS A 63 -3.08 11.07 2.50
CA HIS A 63 -4.27 10.39 1.98
C HIS A 63 -3.88 9.46 0.84
N PRO A 64 -4.10 8.14 0.98
CA PRO A 64 -3.85 7.19 -0.08
C PRO A 64 -5.03 7.08 -1.03
N TYR A 65 -4.73 7.01 -2.32
CA TYR A 65 -5.67 6.82 -3.42
C TYR A 65 -5.20 5.70 -4.33
N ARG A 66 -6.13 4.87 -4.79
CA ARG A 66 -5.88 3.88 -5.85
C ARG A 66 -6.18 4.49 -7.21
N LEU A 67 -5.20 4.42 -8.11
CA LEU A 67 -5.33 4.89 -9.48
C LEU A 67 -5.58 3.72 -10.42
N TYR A 68 -6.63 3.81 -11.23
CA TYR A 68 -6.98 2.80 -12.22
C TYR A 68 -6.59 3.25 -13.63
N GLY A 69 -6.25 2.28 -14.47
CA GLY A 69 -6.00 2.49 -15.89
C GLY A 69 -7.26 2.32 -16.73
N GLU A 70 -7.20 2.67 -18.01
CA GLU A 70 -8.33 2.55 -18.95
C GLU A 70 -8.89 1.13 -19.04
N HIS A 71 -8.06 0.12 -18.80
CA HIS A 71 -8.44 -1.30 -18.80
C HIS A 71 -9.16 -1.77 -17.52
N GLY A 72 -9.46 -0.86 -16.58
CA GLY A 72 -10.28 -1.16 -15.39
C GLY A 72 -9.56 -1.84 -14.23
N TYR A 73 -8.25 -2.12 -14.34
CA TYR A 73 -7.43 -2.64 -13.24
C TYR A 73 -6.64 -1.53 -12.50
N PRO A 74 -6.31 -1.73 -11.21
CA PRO A 74 -5.44 -0.81 -10.46
C PRO A 74 -4.03 -0.75 -11.05
N LEU A 75 -3.51 0.45 -11.27
CA LEU A 75 -2.14 0.69 -11.73
C LEU A 75 -1.16 0.76 -10.57
N LEU A 76 -1.51 1.57 -9.56
CA LEU A 76 -0.71 1.84 -8.36
C LEU A 76 -1.58 2.52 -7.30
N ASP A 77 -1.09 2.51 -6.06
CA ASP A 77 -1.61 3.35 -4.99
C ASP A 77 -0.67 4.57 -4.80
N ILE A 78 -1.24 5.76 -4.69
CA ILE A 78 -0.51 7.02 -4.48
C ILE A 78 -0.90 7.65 -3.14
N MET A 79 0.08 8.11 -2.37
CA MET A 79 -0.11 8.96 -1.21
C MET A 79 0.09 10.43 -1.59
N VAL A 80 -0.84 11.27 -1.18
CA VAL A 80 -0.75 12.74 -1.30
C VAL A 80 -0.83 13.37 0.09
N GLN A 81 -0.24 14.54 0.29
CA GLN A 81 -0.35 15.28 1.54
C GLN A 81 -1.76 15.84 1.75
N ASP A 82 -2.12 16.12 3.00
CA ASP A 82 -3.40 16.75 3.36
C ASP A 82 -3.62 18.11 2.68
N SER A 83 -2.54 18.87 2.45
CA SER A 83 -2.56 20.17 1.78
C SER A 83 -2.63 20.11 0.25
N GLU A 84 -2.56 18.91 -0.34
CA GLU A 84 -2.61 18.74 -1.80
C GLU A 84 -4.03 18.53 -2.32
N GLU A 85 -4.23 18.91 -3.58
CA GLU A 85 -5.46 18.56 -4.29
C GLU A 85 -5.56 17.04 -4.49
N VAL A 86 -6.79 16.54 -4.39
CA VAL A 86 -7.10 15.14 -4.66
C VAL A 86 -6.81 14.81 -6.12
N PRO A 87 -6.15 13.68 -6.44
CA PRO A 87 -5.95 13.24 -7.82
C PRO A 87 -7.27 13.16 -8.58
N GLN A 88 -7.33 13.76 -9.78
CA GLN A 88 -8.55 13.78 -10.60
C GLN A 88 -8.44 12.82 -11.79
N VAL A 89 -9.59 12.28 -12.19
CA VAL A 89 -9.73 11.45 -13.40
C VAL A 89 -9.35 12.29 -14.63
N GLY A 90 -8.58 11.70 -15.55
CA GLY A 90 -8.13 12.36 -16.78
C GLY A 90 -7.00 13.39 -16.58
N GLN A 91 -6.63 13.71 -15.34
CA GLN A 91 -5.52 14.62 -15.06
C GLN A 91 -4.19 13.86 -14.96
N ARG A 92 -3.20 14.27 -15.75
CA ARG A 92 -1.86 13.69 -15.69
C ARG A 92 -1.17 14.06 -14.38
N LEU A 93 -0.68 13.07 -13.65
CA LEU A 93 0.15 13.26 -12.45
C LEU A 93 1.40 12.38 -12.46
N ILE A 94 2.46 12.85 -11.81
CA ILE A 94 3.70 12.09 -11.62
C ILE A 94 3.65 11.36 -10.28
N CYS A 95 3.87 10.05 -10.33
CA CYS A 95 3.93 9.16 -9.18
C CYS A 95 5.39 8.73 -8.99
N ARG A 96 5.95 8.96 -7.80
CA ARG A 96 7.34 8.62 -7.47
C ARG A 96 7.40 7.57 -6.39
N HIS A 97 8.33 6.63 -6.52
CA HIS A 97 8.66 5.75 -5.41
C HIS A 97 9.32 6.57 -4.29
N PRO A 98 8.89 6.45 -3.03
CA PRO A 98 9.35 7.32 -1.95
C PRO A 98 10.86 7.21 -1.67
N PHE A 99 11.48 6.06 -1.93
CA PHE A 99 12.89 5.81 -1.57
C PHE A 99 13.83 5.55 -2.75
N ILE A 100 13.30 5.35 -3.97
CA ILE A 100 14.08 4.93 -5.13
C ILE A 100 13.88 5.97 -6.22
N GLU A 101 14.80 6.93 -6.29
CA GLU A 101 14.67 8.13 -7.13
C GLU A 101 14.39 7.83 -8.61
N LYS A 102 15.03 6.79 -9.14
CA LYS A 102 14.87 6.35 -10.54
C LYS A 102 13.49 5.78 -10.85
N HIS A 103 12.70 5.40 -9.85
CA HIS A 103 11.37 4.83 -10.03
C HIS A 103 10.31 5.92 -10.00
N ARG A 104 9.97 6.42 -11.19
CA ARG A 104 8.91 7.41 -11.40
C ARG A 104 8.10 7.05 -12.64
N VAL A 105 6.80 7.34 -12.61
CA VAL A 105 5.88 7.08 -13.72
C VAL A 105 4.85 8.19 -13.81
N ALA A 106 4.46 8.54 -15.04
CA ALA A 106 3.31 9.42 -15.26
C ALA A 106 2.05 8.58 -15.44
N VAL A 107 0.98 8.94 -14.75
CA VAL A 107 -0.31 8.27 -14.84
C VAL A 107 -1.38 9.28 -15.27
N VAL A 108 -2.32 8.84 -16.09
CA VAL A 108 -3.59 9.52 -16.36
C VAL A 108 -4.67 8.55 -15.90
N PRO A 109 -5.26 8.73 -14.70
CA PRO A 109 -6.15 7.73 -14.14
C PRO A 109 -7.53 7.80 -14.81
N SER A 110 -8.11 6.63 -15.10
CA SER A 110 -9.50 6.50 -15.56
C SER A 110 -10.50 6.51 -14.39
N LYS A 111 -10.03 6.13 -13.20
CA LYS A 111 -10.78 6.14 -11.94
C LYS A 111 -9.80 6.36 -10.78
N VAL A 112 -10.24 7.14 -9.79
CA VAL A 112 -9.51 7.42 -8.56
C VAL A 112 -10.39 6.98 -7.38
N VAL A 113 -9.84 6.16 -6.48
CA VAL A 113 -10.58 5.65 -5.32
C VAL A 113 -9.82 5.99 -4.03
N PRO A 114 -10.43 6.71 -3.07
CA PRO A 114 -9.82 6.89 -1.75
C PRO A 114 -9.74 5.56 -1.02
N LEU A 115 -8.59 5.27 -0.40
CA LEU A 115 -8.36 4.02 0.34
C LEU A 115 -8.61 4.14 1.84
N HIS A 116 -8.64 5.38 2.35
CA HIS A 116 -8.99 5.66 3.74
C HIS A 116 -10.36 6.34 3.81
N PHE A 117 -11.07 6.07 4.90
CA PHE A 117 -12.28 6.78 5.30
C PHE A 117 -12.25 6.98 6.82
N LEU A 118 -12.95 8.02 7.29
CA LEU A 118 -13.03 8.32 8.71
C LEU A 118 -14.00 7.34 9.40
N ALA A 119 -13.47 6.38 10.13
CA ALA A 119 -14.27 5.38 10.83
C ALA A 119 -14.71 5.81 12.24
N TYR A 120 -13.95 6.71 12.88
CA TYR A 120 -14.17 7.13 14.26
C TYR A 120 -13.72 8.57 14.50
N ASP A 121 -14.58 9.36 15.13
CA ASP A 121 -14.27 10.71 15.63
C ASP A 121 -15.08 11.00 16.91
N GLY A 122 -14.61 10.48 18.04
CA GLY A 122 -15.33 10.50 19.32
C GLY A 122 -16.58 9.60 19.37
N LYS A 123 -17.03 9.10 18.22
CA LYS A 123 -18.05 8.08 18.02
C LYS A 123 -17.74 7.29 16.76
N VAL A 124 -18.26 6.07 16.66
CA VAL A 124 -18.18 5.27 15.43
C VAL A 124 -19.02 5.96 14.34
N LEU A 125 -18.38 6.25 13.20
CA LEU A 125 -19.00 6.91 12.05
C LEU A 125 -19.21 5.96 10.87
N ALA A 126 -18.43 4.89 10.80
CA ALA A 126 -18.57 3.88 9.76
C ALA A 126 -19.40 2.69 10.24
N GLU A 127 -20.38 2.30 9.44
CA GLU A 127 -21.08 1.03 9.61
C GLU A 127 -20.18 -0.10 9.09
N GLY A 128 -20.06 -1.17 9.87
CA GLY A 128 -19.31 -2.35 9.45
C GLY A 128 -20.02 -3.09 8.33
N LEU A 129 -19.25 -3.70 7.42
CA LEU A 129 -19.78 -4.63 6.44
C LEU A 129 -20.15 -5.97 7.10
N SER A 130 -21.17 -6.66 6.58
CA SER A 130 -21.41 -8.04 6.97
C SER A 130 -20.26 -8.95 6.53
N ILE A 131 -20.18 -10.17 7.08
CA ILE A 131 -19.17 -11.15 6.67
C ILE A 131 -19.33 -11.49 5.18
N ASP A 132 -20.56 -11.62 4.71
CA ASP A 132 -20.84 -11.93 3.30
C ASP A 132 -20.47 -10.77 2.38
N ASP A 133 -20.78 -9.53 2.77
CA ASP A 133 -20.39 -8.33 2.00
C ASP A 133 -18.86 -8.19 1.96
N THR A 134 -18.19 -8.41 3.10
CA THR A 134 -16.72 -8.38 3.18
C THR A 134 -16.11 -9.42 2.24
N LYS A 135 -16.63 -10.65 2.26
CA LYS A 135 -16.17 -11.74 1.39
C LYS A 135 -16.38 -11.42 -0.09
N GLN A 136 -17.56 -10.89 -0.45
CA GLN A 136 -17.86 -10.50 -1.83
C GLN A 136 -16.96 -9.37 -2.30
N PHE A 137 -16.76 -8.35 -1.45
CA PHE A 137 -15.87 -7.22 -1.71
C PHE A 137 -14.42 -7.66 -1.91
N THR A 138 -13.88 -8.49 -1.01
CA THR A 138 -12.50 -9.01 -1.17
C THR A 138 -12.36 -9.81 -2.46
N LYS A 139 -13.35 -10.65 -2.81
CA LYS A 139 -13.33 -11.42 -4.06
C LYS A 139 -13.39 -10.52 -5.29
N SER A 140 -14.23 -9.48 -5.28
CA SER A 140 -14.31 -8.54 -6.41
C SER A 140 -13.02 -7.76 -6.57
N GLU A 141 -12.44 -7.25 -5.48
CA GLU A 141 -11.17 -6.50 -5.53
C GLU A 141 -10.00 -7.38 -5.99
N MET A 142 -9.92 -8.63 -5.52
CA MET A 142 -8.90 -9.58 -6.00
C MET A 142 -9.03 -9.85 -7.50
N ASN A 143 -10.25 -9.97 -8.04
CA ASN A 143 -10.46 -10.21 -9.47
C ASN A 143 -10.08 -9.00 -10.35
N LEU A 144 -10.01 -7.80 -9.78
CA LEU A 144 -9.59 -6.59 -10.51
C LEU A 144 -8.06 -6.47 -10.60
N LEU A 145 -7.32 -7.16 -9.74
CA LEU A 145 -5.86 -7.14 -9.77
C LEU A 145 -5.33 -7.93 -10.96
N ARG A 146 -4.21 -7.46 -11.52
CA ARG A 146 -3.54 -8.17 -12.60
C ARG A 146 -3.01 -9.52 -12.09
N VAL A 147 -3.09 -10.54 -12.94
CA VAL A 147 -2.68 -11.91 -12.62
C VAL A 147 -1.19 -12.01 -12.23
N ASP A 148 -0.33 -11.14 -12.75
CA ASP A 148 1.09 -11.13 -12.41
C ASP A 148 1.37 -10.66 -10.98
N ILE A 149 0.48 -9.88 -10.36
CA ILE A 149 0.54 -9.51 -8.94
C ILE A 149 0.06 -10.66 -8.05
N LEU A 150 -0.90 -11.45 -8.53
CA LEU A 150 -1.56 -12.51 -7.77
C LEU A 150 -0.85 -13.87 -7.83
N ARG A 151 0.14 -14.04 -8.71
CA ARG A 151 0.80 -15.33 -8.89
C ARG A 151 1.54 -15.75 -7.61
N PRO A 152 1.46 -17.02 -7.19
CA PRO A 152 2.13 -17.48 -5.97
C PRO A 152 3.66 -17.39 -6.04
N LEU A 153 4.22 -17.61 -7.23
CA LEU A 153 5.67 -17.63 -7.43
C LEU A 153 6.17 -16.32 -8.05
N ASN A 154 7.07 -15.64 -7.33
CA ASN A 154 7.69 -14.38 -7.74
C ASN A 154 6.68 -13.32 -8.19
N PRO A 155 5.64 -12.97 -7.39
CA PRO A 155 4.64 -11.98 -7.78
C PRO A 155 5.28 -10.65 -8.20
N TYR A 156 4.67 -9.98 -9.18
CA TYR A 156 5.06 -8.63 -9.54
C TYR A 156 4.71 -7.68 -8.39
N GLU A 157 5.68 -6.86 -7.99
CA GLU A 157 5.50 -5.92 -6.87
C GLU A 157 4.46 -4.85 -7.22
N TYR A 158 3.43 -4.72 -6.37
CA TYR A 158 2.43 -3.68 -6.53
C TYR A 158 3.03 -2.31 -6.19
N LYS A 159 2.84 -1.33 -7.07
CA LYS A 159 3.46 -0.01 -6.92
C LYS A 159 2.73 0.81 -5.86
N VAL A 160 3.47 1.28 -4.87
CA VAL A 160 3.03 2.30 -3.92
C VAL A 160 3.92 3.52 -4.09
N SER A 161 3.32 4.68 -4.33
CA SER A 161 4.01 5.91 -4.69
C SER A 161 3.56 7.10 -3.83
N VAL A 162 4.30 8.18 -3.93
CA VAL A 162 3.93 9.51 -3.43
C VAL A 162 3.77 10.48 -4.62
N SER A 163 3.00 11.55 -4.44
CA SER A 163 2.96 12.64 -5.42
C SER A 163 4.33 13.30 -5.58
N GLU A 164 4.51 14.04 -6.68
CA GLU A 164 5.73 14.83 -6.91
C GLU A 164 5.99 15.82 -5.77
N LYS A 165 4.98 16.61 -5.39
CA LYS A 165 5.12 17.61 -4.32
C LYS A 165 5.44 16.94 -2.98
N PHE A 166 4.79 15.81 -2.68
CA PHE A 166 5.06 15.08 -1.45
C PHE A 166 6.47 14.47 -1.44
N TYR A 167 6.93 13.96 -2.58
CA TYR A 167 8.31 13.48 -2.72
C TYR A 167 9.33 14.58 -2.42
N GLU A 168 9.15 15.76 -3.02
CA GLU A 168 10.03 16.91 -2.80
C GLU A 168 10.04 17.34 -1.33
N PHE A 169 8.86 17.47 -0.72
CA PHE A 169 8.72 17.77 0.70
C PHE A 169 9.40 16.73 1.59
N PHE A 170 9.15 15.45 1.33
CA PHE A 170 9.72 14.34 2.10
C PHE A 170 11.25 14.37 2.07
N HIS A 171 11.84 14.50 0.88
CA HIS A 171 13.29 14.52 0.74
C HIS A 171 13.93 15.79 1.29
N ALA A 172 13.28 16.95 1.17
CA ALA A 172 13.74 18.18 1.80
C ALA A 172 13.77 18.05 3.33
N LEU A 173 12.71 17.50 3.93
CA LEU A 173 12.67 17.26 5.38
C LEU A 173 13.72 16.23 5.80
N TRP A 174 13.88 15.14 5.04
CA TRP A 174 14.90 14.14 5.35
C TRP A 174 16.31 14.72 5.32
N GLN A 175 16.65 15.51 4.31
CA GLN A 175 17.95 16.17 4.25
C GLN A 175 18.17 17.13 5.44
N LYS A 176 17.14 17.88 5.83
CA LYS A 176 17.17 18.79 6.97
C LYS A 176 17.39 18.07 8.31
N GLU A 177 16.70 16.96 8.53
CA GLU A 177 16.76 16.21 9.80
C GLU A 177 18.03 15.35 9.92
N ARG A 178 18.68 15.02 8.79
CA ARG A 178 19.87 14.16 8.79
C ARG A 178 21.03 14.87 9.52
N PRO A 179 21.62 14.27 10.57
CA PRO A 179 22.73 14.87 11.28
C PRO A 179 23.91 15.13 10.35
N LEU A 180 24.50 16.33 10.46
CA LEU A 180 25.75 16.65 9.78
C LEU A 180 26.92 16.07 10.57
N MET A 181 27.81 15.37 9.87
CA MET A 181 29.06 14.92 10.45
C MET A 181 30.09 16.04 10.30
N GLU A 182 30.49 16.65 11.41
CA GLU A 182 31.65 17.55 11.42
C GLU A 182 32.92 16.70 11.32
N LEU A 183 33.62 16.79 10.18
CA LEU A 183 34.98 16.29 10.06
C LEU A 183 35.90 17.36 10.67
N ARG A 184 36.49 17.06 11.83
CA ARG A 184 37.55 17.86 12.47
C ARG A 184 38.89 17.14 12.34
#